data_AF-A0A8J8FS27-F1
#
_entry.id   AF-A0A8J8FS27-F1
#
_cell.length_a   1.000
_cell.length_b   1.000
_cell.length_c   1.000
_cell.angle_alpha   90.00
_cell.angle_beta   90.00
_cell.angle_gamma   90.00
#
_symmetry.space_group_name_H-M   'P 1'
#
loop_
_entity.id
_entity.type
_entity.pdbx_description
1 polymer ?
#
loop_
_entity_poly.entity_id
_entity_poly.type
_entity_poly.pdbx_seq_one_letter_code
_entity_poly.pdbx_strand_id
1 'polypeptide(L)' 'MSRSSSSHCCFGLGYAVNLLAEAQCLQDRALFYWGDLDTHGFAILLRLRHYYLQVKSMLMDEK' A
#
# COMPACT_ATOMS: atom_id res chain seq x y z
N MET A 1 4.04 -27.61 -11.54
CA MET A 1 3.04 -26.51 -11.59
C MET A 1 3.78 -25.21 -11.30
N SER A 2 4.05 -24.39 -12.32
CA SER A 2 4.73 -23.10 -12.16
C SER A 2 3.72 -22.07 -11.68
N ARG A 3 3.87 -21.55 -10.46
CA ARG A 3 3.05 -20.42 -9.96
C ARG A 3 3.53 -19.16 -10.68
N SER A 4 2.75 -18.67 -11.63
CA SER A 4 2.96 -17.33 -12.18
C SER A 4 2.72 -16.32 -11.06
N SER A 5 3.76 -15.56 -10.68
CA SER A 5 3.66 -14.53 -9.67
C SER A 5 3.33 -13.21 -10.35
N SER A 6 2.05 -12.83 -10.37
CA SER A 6 1.59 -11.58 -10.97
C SER A 6 1.76 -10.44 -9.97
N SER A 7 2.76 -9.59 -10.19
CA SER A 7 2.93 -8.33 -9.46
C SER A 7 2.12 -7.23 -10.14
N HIS A 8 1.33 -6.50 -9.35
CA HIS A 8 0.56 -5.36 -9.81
C HIS A 8 1.07 -4.13 -9.06
N CYS A 9 1.33 -3.05 -9.77
CA CYS A 9 1.78 -1.79 -9.20
C CYS A 9 0.76 -0.71 -9.49
N CYS A 10 0.24 -0.07 -8.45
CA CYS A 10 -0.69 1.05 -8.57
C CYS A 10 0.06 2.34 -8.19
N PHE A 11 0.16 3.27 -9.14
CA PHE A 11 0.77 4.58 -8.93
C PHE A 11 -0.31 5.66 -8.92
N GLY A 12 -0.06 6.77 -8.21
CA GLY A 12 -0.77 8.02 -8.44
C GLY A 12 -2.11 8.22 -7.73
N LEU A 13 -2.39 7.49 -6.64
CA LEU A 13 -3.64 7.70 -5.90
C LEU A 13 -3.56 8.80 -4.85
N GLY A 14 -2.39 9.12 -4.28
CA GLY A 14 -2.30 10.08 -3.17
C GLY A 14 -3.33 9.76 -2.07
N TYR A 15 -4.20 10.73 -1.72
CA TYR A 15 -5.31 10.54 -0.79
C TYR A 15 -6.50 9.72 -1.33
N ALA A 16 -6.56 9.42 -2.63
CA ALA A 16 -7.55 8.53 -3.24
C ALA A 16 -7.31 7.04 -2.89
N VAL A 17 -6.41 6.77 -1.96
CA VAL A 17 -6.20 5.46 -1.35
C VAL A 17 -7.47 4.84 -0.75
N ASN A 18 -8.47 5.67 -0.41
CA ASN A 18 -9.80 5.22 -0.02
C ASN A 18 -10.47 4.35 -1.10
N LEU A 19 -10.21 4.60 -2.39
CA LEU A 19 -10.73 3.77 -3.48
C LEU A 19 -10.16 2.35 -3.44
N LEU A 20 -8.95 2.19 -2.89
CA LEU A 20 -8.38 0.87 -2.68
C LEU A 20 -9.05 0.14 -1.53
N ALA A 21 -9.75 0.79 -0.60
CA ALA A 21 -10.40 0.11 0.53
C ALA A 21 -11.44 -0.93 0.09
N GLU A 22 -12.08 -0.69 -1.06
CA GLU A 22 -13.10 -1.59 -1.63
C GLU A 22 -12.51 -2.69 -2.51
N ALA A 23 -11.21 -2.64 -2.81
CA ALA A 23 -10.53 -3.62 -3.65
C ALA A 23 -10.27 -4.94 -2.90
N GLN A 24 -11.31 -5.77 -2.75
CA GLN A 24 -11.23 -7.08 -2.09
C GLN A 24 -10.11 -7.98 -2.63
N CYS A 25 -9.73 -7.82 -3.90
CA CYS A 25 -8.62 -8.56 -4.51
C CYS A 25 -7.25 -8.30 -3.86
N LEU A 26 -7.12 -7.25 -3.05
CA LEU A 26 -5.90 -6.86 -2.34
C LEU A 26 -5.83 -7.40 -0.90
N GLN A 27 -6.95 -7.86 -0.32
CA GLN A 27 -6.97 -8.33 1.08
C GLN A 27 -6.05 -9.53 1.33
N ASP A 28 -5.86 -10.41 0.36
CA ASP A 28 -4.99 -11.59 0.51
C ASP A 28 -3.63 -11.42 -0.20
N ARG A 29 -3.28 -10.18 -0.59
CA ARG A 29 -2.04 -9.88 -1.33
C ARG A 29 -1.03 -9.18 -0.45
N ALA A 30 0.24 -9.40 -0.74
CA ALA A 30 1.32 -8.62 -0.17
C ALA A 30 1.28 -7.20 -0.75
N LEU A 31 1.12 -6.21 0.14
CA LEU A 31 1.02 -4.81 -0.23
C LEU A 31 2.25 -4.05 0.23
N PHE A 32 2.82 -3.26 -0.67
CA PHE A 32 3.98 -2.43 -0.41
C PHE A 32 3.66 -0.98 -0.76
N TYR A 33 3.99 -0.07 0.16
CA TYR A 33 3.83 1.36 -0.04
C TYR A 33 5.19 2.05 -0.02
N TRP A 34 5.40 2.94 -0.98
CA TRP A 34 6.55 3.83 -1.02
C TRP A 34 6.04 5.23 -1.39
N GLY A 35 6.33 6.20 -0.54
CA GLY A 35 5.94 7.60 -0.70
C GLY A 35 6.97 8.53 -0.08
N ASP A 36 6.69 9.83 -0.11
CA ASP A 36 7.58 10.86 0.39
C ASP A 36 7.79 10.75 1.91
N LEU A 37 9.01 11.04 2.38
CA LEU A 37 9.36 11.03 3.81
C LEU A 37 8.94 12.35 4.49
N ASP A 38 7.65 12.67 4.37
CA ASP A 38 7.03 13.85 4.97
C ASP A 38 5.70 13.49 5.65
N THR A 39 5.08 14.46 6.30
CA THR A 39 3.81 14.28 7.02
C THR A 39 2.69 13.73 6.12
N HIS A 40 2.66 14.08 4.84
CA HIS A 40 1.64 13.62 3.91
C HIS A 40 1.87 12.15 3.53
N GLY A 41 3.11 11.77 3.24
CA GLY A 41 3.46 10.38 2.95
C GLY A 41 3.13 9.44 4.11
N PHE A 42 3.42 9.85 5.35
CA PHE A 42 3.04 9.09 6.55
C PHE A 42 1.52 9.05 6.77
N ALA A 43 0.78 10.12 6.48
CA ALA A 43 -0.68 10.13 6.59
C ALA A 43 -1.33 9.13 5.62
N ILE A 44 -0.80 9.00 4.40
CA ILE A 44 -1.27 8.02 3.42
C ILE A 44 -0.92 6.60 3.88
N LEU A 45 0.30 6.36 4.37
CA LEU A 45 0.70 5.06 4.92
C LEU A 45 -0.20 4.62 6.09
N LEU A 46 -0.49 5.53 7.02
CA LEU A 46 -1.38 5.25 8.15
C LEU A 46 -2.78 4.85 7.67
N ARG A 47 -3.30 5.58 6.68
CA ARG A 47 -4.61 5.27 6.10
C ARG A 47 -4.62 3.93 5.36
N LEU A 48 -3.55 3.60 4.63
CA LEU A 48 -3.38 2.29 4.01
C LEU A 48 -3.40 1.17 5.05
N ARG A 49 -2.66 1.33 6.14
CA ARG A 49 -2.62 0.34 7.23
C ARG A 49 -3.96 0.20 7.93
N HIS A 50 -4.78 1.26 7.98
CA HIS A 50 -6.13 1.19 8.51
C HIS A 50 -7.05 0.29 7.64
N TYR A 51 -6.88 0.30 6.32
CA TYR A 51 -7.65 -0.58 5.43
C TYR A 51 -7.02 -1.97 5.27
N TYR A 52 -5.70 -2.04 5.30
CA TYR A 52 -4.91 -3.23 5.01
C TYR A 52 -3.77 -3.35 6.01
N LEU A 53 -4.01 -4.06 7.11
CA LEU A 53 -3.05 -4.22 8.20
C LEU A 53 -1.72 -4.86 7.75
N GLN A 54 -1.72 -5.60 6.63
CA GLN A 54 -0.54 -6.25 6.06
C GLN A 54 0.35 -5.33 5.22
N VAL A 55 0.01 -4.04 5.03
CA VAL A 55 0.81 -3.10 4.23
C VAL A 55 2.17 -2.88 4.86
N LYS A 56 3.23 -3.17 4.10
CA LYS A 56 4.62 -2.86 4.45
C LYS A 56 5.05 -1.57 3.78
N SER A 57 5.70 -0.69 4.52
CA SER A 57 6.41 0.45 3.95
C SER A 57 7.73 -0.01 3.37
N MET A 58 8.17 0.63 2.29
CA MET A 58 9.53 0.52 1.78
C MET A 58 10.20 1.88 1.89
N LEU A 59 11.40 1.94 2.47
CA LEU A 59 12.22 3.17 2.56
C LEU A 59 11.54 4.34 3.31
N MET A 60 10.51 4.05 4.11
CA MET A 60 9.82 5.01 4.98
C MET A 60 9.95 4.64 6.46
N ASP A 61 10.96 3.84 6.81
CA ASP A 61 11.20 3.44 8.19
C ASP A 61 11.75 4.63 8.98
N GLU A 62 11.09 4.92 10.10
CA GLU A 62 11.63 5.78 11.15
C GLU A 62 12.63 4.94 11.95
N LYS A 63 13.85 5.46 12.15
CA LYS A 63 14.85 4.83 13.02
C LYS A 63 14.43 4.90 14.48
#